data_AF-A0A9E4AX94-F1
#
_entry.id   AF-A0A9E4AX94-F1
#
_cell.length_a   1.000
_cell.length_b   1.000
_cell.length_c   1.000
_cell.angle_alpha   90.00
_cell.angle_beta   90.00
_cell.angle_gamma   90.00
#
_symmetry.space_group_name_H-M   'P 1'
#
loop_
_entity.id
_entity.type
_entity.pdbx_description
1 polymer ?
#
loop_
_entity_poly.entity_id
_entity_poly.type
_entity_poly.pdbx_seq_one_letter_code
_entity_poly.pdbx_strand_id
1 'polypeptide(L)'
;MFEVQLPMLKKLQNVAGAAAGIGFILGALIPAVAIFILDWQCPFGDGILRIGGFLVIVGFGSAIVFGNIVALVLIGFAKYRQMLSNSSQKRK
;
A
#
# COMPACT_ATOMS: atom_id res chain seq x y z
N MET A 1 -1.34 3.72 33.63
CA MET A 1 -1.68 3.23 32.27
C MET A 1 -1.09 4.22 31.29
N PHE A 2 -0.12 3.77 30.50
CA PHE A 2 0.61 4.63 29.56
C PHE A 2 -0.29 4.93 28.37
N GLU A 3 -0.73 6.19 28.25
CA GLU A 3 -1.47 6.69 27.09
C GLU A 3 -0.46 6.87 25.94
N VAL A 4 -0.09 5.74 25.33
CA VAL A 4 0.92 5.68 24.26
C VAL A 4 0.35 6.37 23.02
N GLN A 5 0.67 7.66 22.82
CA GLN A 5 0.64 8.40 21.55
C GLN A 5 -0.17 7.75 20.39
N LEU A 6 -1.47 7.53 20.59
CA LEU A 6 -2.34 6.84 19.63
C LEU A 6 -2.76 7.66 18.40
N PRO A 7 -2.83 9.02 18.38
CA PRO A 7 -3.40 9.71 17.23
C PRO A 7 -2.48 9.68 16.01
N MET A 8 -1.16 9.71 16.20
CA MET A 8 -0.21 9.72 15.09
C MET A 8 -0.08 8.34 14.44
N LEU A 9 -0.02 7.26 15.25
CA LEU A 9 0.06 5.89 14.74
C LEU A 9 -1.21 5.51 13.96
N LYS A 10 -2.39 5.87 14.48
CA LYS A 10 -3.67 5.62 13.83
C LYS A 10 -3.82 6.39 12.51
N LYS A 11 -3.29 7.62 12.46
CA LYS A 11 -3.26 8.41 11.21
C LYS A 11 -2.35 7.77 10.15
N LEU A 12 -1.17 7.29 10.55
CA LEU A 12 -0.26 6.57 9.65
C LEU A 12 -0.88 5.25 9.15
N GLN A 13 -1.57 4.52 10.03
CA GLN A 13 -2.28 3.30 9.67
C GLN A 13 -3.43 3.55 8.69
N ASN A 14 -4.22 4.61 8.87
CA ASN A 14 -5.26 4.99 7.91
C ASN A 14 -4.68 5.35 6.54
N VAL A 15 -3.56 6.07 6.49
CA VAL A 15 -2.89 6.41 5.22
C VAL A 15 -2.33 5.16 4.55
N ALA A 16 -1.69 4.27 5.31
CA ALA A 16 -1.21 2.99 4.79
C ALA A 16 -2.36 2.10 4.29
N GLY A 17 -3.49 2.08 4.99
CA GLY A 17 -4.70 1.38 4.58
C GLY A 17 -5.31 1.93 3.29
N ALA A 18 -5.42 3.27 3.17
CA ALA A 18 -5.87 3.92 1.93
C ALA A 18 -4.91 3.62 0.76
N ALA A 19 -3.60 3.67 1.01
CA ALA A 19 -2.59 3.31 0.02
C ALA A 19 -2.66 1.84 -0.40
N ALA A 20 -2.93 0.93 0.55
CA ALA A 20 -3.17 -0.48 0.25
C ALA A 20 -4.42 -0.66 -0.63
N GLY A 21 -5.50 0.08 -0.36
CA GLY A 21 -6.69 0.09 -1.21
C GLY A 21 -6.41 0.57 -2.64
N ILE A 22 -5.63 1.64 -2.80
CA ILE A 22 -5.19 2.11 -4.12
C ILE A 22 -4.31 1.06 -4.80
N GLY A 23 -3.37 0.45 -4.07
CA GLY A 23 -2.53 -0.63 -4.56
C GLY A 23 -3.33 -1.84 -5.02
N PHE A 24 -4.43 -2.17 -4.32
CA PHE A 24 -5.37 -3.22 -4.73
C PHE A 24 -6.02 -2.91 -6.06
N ILE A 25 -6.60 -1.71 -6.19
CA ILE A 25 -7.31 -1.29 -7.40
C ILE A 25 -6.34 -1.31 -8.59
N LEU A 26 -5.16 -0.72 -8.45
CA LEU A 26 -4.16 -0.71 -9.53
C LEU A 26 -3.67 -2.12 -9.87
N GLY A 27 -3.41 -2.95 -8.84
CA GLY A 27 -2.96 -4.34 -9.01
C GLY A 27 -3.98 -5.24 -9.68
N ALA A 28 -5.28 -5.00 -9.47
CA ALA A 28 -6.35 -5.72 -10.15
C ALA A 28 -6.68 -5.12 -11.52
N LEU A 29 -6.62 -3.79 -11.68
CA LEU A 29 -7.07 -3.11 -12.91
C LEU A 29 -6.12 -3.38 -14.09
N ILE A 30 -4.81 -3.40 -13.87
CA ILE A 30 -3.82 -3.67 -14.93
C ILE A 30 -4.05 -5.04 -15.58
N PRO A 31 -4.07 -6.16 -14.83
CA PRO A 31 -4.36 -7.47 -15.40
C PRO A 31 -5.79 -7.58 -15.92
N ALA A 32 -6.78 -6.89 -15.32
CA ALA A 32 -8.14 -6.88 -15.86
C ALA A 32 -8.18 -6.25 -17.27
N VAL A 33 -7.56 -5.09 -17.46
CA VAL A 33 -7.44 -4.44 -18.78
C VAL A 33 -6.70 -5.33 -19.76
N ALA A 34 -5.59 -5.94 -19.35
CA ALA A 34 -4.84 -6.85 -20.21
C ALA A 34 -5.68 -8.05 -20.66
N ILE A 35 -6.48 -8.65 -19.76
CA ILE A 35 -7.31 -9.81 -20.08
C ILE A 35 -8.52 -9.41 -20.95
N PHE A 36 -9.22 -8.34 -20.62
CA PHE A 36 -10.48 -7.99 -21.27
C PHE A 36 -10.35 -7.09 -22.51
N ILE A 37 -9.27 -6.30 -22.63
CA ILE A 37 -9.07 -5.36 -23.75
C ILE A 37 -7.97 -5.84 -24.70
N LEU A 38 -6.92 -6.47 -24.17
CA LEU A 38 -5.76 -6.93 -24.95
C LEU A 38 -5.80 -8.44 -25.25
N ASP A 39 -6.91 -9.11 -24.96
CA ASP A 39 -7.11 -10.56 -25.12
C ASP A 39 -5.98 -11.42 -24.50
N TRP A 40 -5.39 -10.94 -23.41
CA TRP A 40 -4.35 -11.69 -22.73
C TRP A 40 -4.94 -12.89 -22.00
N GLN A 41 -4.45 -14.09 -22.30
CA GLN A 41 -4.91 -15.28 -21.61
C GLN A 41 -4.47 -15.29 -20.15
N CYS A 42 -5.43 -15.51 -19.26
CA CYS A 42 -5.16 -15.66 -17.84
C CYS A 42 -4.30 -16.92 -17.61
N PRO A 43 -3.18 -16.84 -16.86
CA PRO A 43 -2.30 -17.98 -16.63
C PRO A 43 -2.97 -19.13 -15.85
N PHE A 44 -4.07 -18.86 -15.14
CA PHE A 44 -4.84 -19.85 -14.40
C PHE A 44 -5.93 -20.54 -15.26
N GLY A 45 -6.01 -20.20 -16.55
CA GLY A 45 -6.96 -20.72 -17.51
C GLY A 45 -8.23 -19.88 -17.64
N ASP A 46 -9.10 -20.32 -18.53
CA ASP A 46 -10.30 -19.58 -18.91
C ASP A 46 -11.45 -19.81 -17.92
N GLY A 47 -12.25 -18.76 -17.72
CA GLY A 47 -13.45 -18.79 -16.88
C GLY A 47 -13.48 -17.69 -15.82
N ILE A 48 -14.67 -17.14 -15.60
CA ILE A 48 -14.90 -15.97 -14.73
C ILE A 48 -14.36 -16.19 -13.30
N LEU A 49 -14.52 -17.38 -12.74
CA LEU A 49 -14.02 -17.69 -11.39
C LEU A 49 -12.49 -17.70 -11.32
N ARG A 50 -11.81 -18.21 -12.35
CA ARG A 50 -10.34 -18.29 -12.40
C ARG A 50 -9.74 -16.91 -12.65
N ILE A 51 -10.31 -16.15 -13.58
CA ILE A 51 -9.93 -14.77 -13.86
C ILE A 51 -10.18 -13.90 -12.63
N GLY A 52 -11.36 -13.97 -12.03
CA GLY A 52 -11.69 -13.24 -10.80
C GLY A 52 -10.75 -13.58 -9.64
N GLY A 53 -10.46 -14.88 -9.43
CA GLY A 53 -9.50 -15.32 -8.43
C GLY A 53 -8.10 -14.76 -8.67
N PHE A 54 -7.60 -14.80 -9.91
CA PHE A 54 -6.32 -14.21 -10.28
C PHE A 54 -6.27 -12.70 -9.99
N LEU A 55 -7.29 -11.96 -10.40
CA LEU A 55 -7.37 -10.51 -10.17
C LEU A 55 -7.37 -10.17 -8.68
N VAL A 56 -8.09 -10.93 -7.86
CA VAL A 56 -8.12 -10.75 -6.40
C VAL A 56 -6.75 -11.04 -5.78
N ILE A 57 -6.08 -12.13 -6.18
CA ILE A 57 -4.76 -12.50 -5.66
C ILE A 57 -3.72 -11.45 -6.02
N VAL A 58 -3.67 -11.04 -7.29
CA VAL A 58 -2.71 -10.02 -7.77
C VAL A 58 -2.99 -8.68 -7.13
N GLY A 59 -4.25 -8.26 -7.08
CA GLY A 59 -4.68 -7.05 -6.38
C GLY A 59 -4.25 -7.08 -4.91
N PHE A 60 -4.49 -8.18 -4.20
CA PHE A 60 -4.11 -8.31 -2.79
C PHE A 60 -2.59 -8.26 -2.59
N GLY A 61 -1.83 -8.92 -3.47
CA GLY A 61 -0.37 -8.84 -3.48
C GLY A 61 0.13 -7.40 -3.68
N SER A 62 -0.41 -6.68 -4.66
CA SER A 62 -0.08 -5.27 -4.91
C SER A 62 -0.48 -4.36 -3.75
N ALA A 63 -1.62 -4.61 -3.10
CA ALA A 63 -2.08 -3.87 -1.92
C ALA A 63 -1.09 -3.97 -0.77
N ILE A 64 -0.60 -5.18 -0.49
CA ILE A 64 0.41 -5.43 0.54
C ILE A 64 1.70 -4.71 0.21
N VAL A 65 2.22 -4.86 -1.01
CA VAL A 65 3.49 -4.24 -1.41
C VAL A 65 3.38 -2.70 -1.34
N PHE A 66 2.34 -2.12 -1.94
CA PHE A 66 2.19 -0.67 -2.01
C PHE A 66 1.91 -0.05 -0.64
N GLY A 67 1.05 -0.68 0.17
CA GLY A 67 0.78 -0.27 1.55
C GLY A 67 2.05 -0.28 2.42
N ASN A 68 2.88 -1.31 2.29
CA ASN A 68 4.15 -1.40 3.02
C ASN A 68 5.18 -0.35 2.55
N ILE A 69 5.31 -0.11 1.25
CA ILE A 69 6.19 0.94 0.72
C ILE A 69 5.79 2.30 1.30
N VAL A 70 4.50 2.63 1.27
CA VAL A 70 4.00 3.89 1.81
C VAL A 70 4.23 4.00 3.32
N ALA A 71 4.02 2.91 4.07
CA ALA A 71 4.35 2.88 5.50
C ALA A 71 5.85 3.15 5.77
N LEU A 72 6.74 2.52 5.02
CA LEU A 72 8.19 2.72 5.13
C LEU A 72 8.59 4.17 4.81
N VAL A 73 8.01 4.76 3.76
CA VAL A 73 8.25 6.16 3.39
C VAL A 73 7.79 7.11 4.50
N LEU A 74 6.61 6.86 5.10
CA LEU A 74 6.09 7.69 6.19
C LEU A 74 6.94 7.58 7.46
N ILE A 75 7.39 6.37 7.81
CA ILE A 75 8.31 6.15 8.95
C ILE A 75 9.65 6.85 8.68
N GLY A 76 10.19 6.72 7.46
CA GLY A 76 11.41 7.39 7.05
C GLY A 76 11.30 8.92 7.14
N PHE A 77 10.18 9.48 6.66
CA PHE A 77 9.91 10.90 6.73
C PHE A 77 9.79 11.40 8.18
N ALA A 78 9.08 10.65 9.03
CA ALA A 78 8.97 10.97 10.45
C ALA A 78 10.35 10.96 11.15
N LYS A 79 11.19 9.96 10.86
CA LYS A 79 12.56 9.84 11.40
C LYS A 79 13.46 10.99 10.91
N TYR A 80 13.37 11.34 9.63
CA TYR A 80 14.12 12.48 9.05
C TYR A 80 13.72 13.80 9.71
N ARG A 81 12.41 14.03 9.90
CA ARG A 81 11.89 15.23 10.57
C ARG A 81 12.34 15.33 12.03
N GLN A 82 12.40 14.21 12.76
CA GLN A 82 12.94 14.17 14.13
C GLN A 82 14.43 14.52 14.17
N MET A 83 15.24 14.02 13.23
CA MET A 83 16.68 14.36 13.17
C MET A 83 16.91 15.86 12.92
N LEU A 84 16.13 16.47 12.03
CA LEU A 84 16.17 17.92 11.78
C LEU A 84 15.76 18.73 13.03
N SER A 85 14.72 18.30 13.73
CA SER A 85 14.25 18.96 14.96
C SER A 85 15.30 18.89 16.08
N ASN A 86 15.91 17.72 16.32
CA ASN A 86 16.94 17.55 17.35
C ASN A 86 18.24 18.34 17.04
N SER A 87 18.56 18.54 15.76
CA SER A 87 19.71 19.37 15.36
C SER A 87 19.49 20.85 15.66
N SER A 88 18.24 21.33 15.63
CA SER A 88 17.92 22.72 15.99
C SER A 88 17.98 22.95 17.51
N GLN A 89 17.60 21.96 18.32
CA GLN A 89 17.60 22.04 19.77
C GLN A 89 19.01 22.00 20.40
N LYS A 90 20.00 21.41 19.71
CA LYS A 90 21.42 21.45 20.12
C LYS A 90 22.14 22.77 19.81
N ARG A 91 21.48 23.71 19.10
CA ARG A 91 22.05 24.99 18.66
C ARG A 91 21.57 26.21 19.47
N LYS A 92 20.68 26.00 20.45
CA LYS A 92 20.29 26.98 21.46
C LYS A 92 20.91 26.59 22.79
#